data_AF-A0A9D9RR41-F1
#
_entry.id   AF-A0A9D9RR41-F1
#
_cell.length_a   1.000
_cell.length_b   1.000
_cell.length_c   1.000
_cell.angle_alpha   90.00
_cell.angle_beta   90.00
_cell.angle_gamma   90.00
#
_symmetry.space_group_name_H-M   'P 1'
#
loop_
_entity.id
_entity.type
_entity.pdbx_description
1 polymer ?
#
loop_
_entity_poly.entity_id
_entity_poly.type
_entity_poly.pdbx_seq_one_letter_code
_entity_poly.pdbx_strand_id
1 'polypeptide(L)' 'MKKEKITIDELLTKIPNKYELAIVAGSAAREEFIDGVEKYKIMDNVFEEIMNDEILLHNK' A
#
# COMPACT_ATOMS: atom_id res chain seq x y z
N MET A 1 -21.20 -3.91 -1.66
CA MET A 1 -20.37 -4.87 -2.44
C MET A 1 -19.19 -5.22 -1.54
N LYS A 2 -18.91 -6.51 -1.29
CA LYS A 2 -17.70 -6.87 -0.55
C LYS A 2 -16.52 -6.49 -1.46
N LYS A 3 -15.72 -5.49 -1.07
CA LYS A 3 -14.39 -5.32 -1.67
C LYS A 3 -13.65 -6.64 -1.41
N GLU A 4 -13.20 -7.32 -2.45
CA GLU A 4 -12.31 -8.47 -2.26
C GLU A 4 -11.04 -7.95 -1.57
N LYS A 5 -10.62 -8.63 -0.50
CA LYS A 5 -9.43 -8.21 0.23
C LYS A 5 -8.22 -8.51 -0.64
N ILE A 6 -7.45 -7.47 -0.97
CA ILE A 6 -6.18 -7.60 -1.69
C ILE A 6 -5.24 -8.46 -0.86
N THR A 7 -4.68 -9.48 -1.50
CA THR A 7 -3.75 -10.42 -0.87
C THR A 7 -2.30 -9.98 -1.06
N ILE A 8 -1.41 -10.48 -0.22
CA ILE A 8 0.03 -10.21 -0.35
C ILE A 8 0.59 -10.77 -1.67
N ASP A 9 0.09 -11.93 -2.12
CA ASP A 9 0.55 -12.54 -3.37
C ASP A 9 0.22 -11.64 -4.59
N GLU A 10 -0.93 -10.97 -4.58
CA GLU A 10 -1.30 -9.99 -5.61
C GLU A 10 -0.37 -8.78 -5.58
N LEU A 11 -0.06 -8.24 -4.39
CA LEU A 11 0.88 -7.11 -4.25
C LEU A 11 2.30 -7.49 -4.71
N LEU A 12 2.72 -8.74 -4.49
CA LEU A 12 4.01 -9.24 -4.98
C LEU A 12 4.06 -9.36 -6.51
N THR A 13 2.92 -9.36 -7.22
CA THR A 13 2.93 -9.25 -8.69
C THR A 13 3.35 -7.86 -9.15
N LYS A 14 3.12 -6.83 -8.33
CA LYS A 14 3.48 -5.43 -8.58
C LYS A 14 4.88 -5.10 -8.06
N ILE A 15 5.19 -5.52 -6.83
CA ILE A 15 6.48 -5.34 -6.18
C ILE A 15 7.02 -6.72 -5.76
N PRO A 16 7.76 -7.43 -6.65
CA PRO A 16 8.18 -8.82 -6.42
C PRO A 16 9.09 -9.04 -5.22
N ASN A 17 9.76 -7.99 -4.74
CA ASN A 17 10.58 -8.07 -3.54
C ASN A 17 9.75 -7.76 -2.30
N LYS A 18 9.50 -8.76 -1.46
CA LYS A 18 8.72 -8.62 -0.22
C LYS A 18 9.25 -7.56 0.76
N TYR A 19 10.56 -7.32 0.78
CA TYR A 19 11.17 -6.32 1.66
C TYR A 19 10.94 -4.91 1.13
N GLU A 20 11.08 -4.75 -0.18
CA GLU A 20 10.76 -3.49 -0.86
C GLU A 20 9.27 -3.17 -0.72
N LEU A 21 8.39 -4.15 -0.95
CA LEU A 21 6.95 -4.01 -0.71
C LEU A 21 6.65 -3.53 0.71
N ALA A 22 7.30 -4.11 1.73
CA ALA A 22 7.11 -3.70 3.12
C ALA A 22 7.60 -2.26 3.39
N ILE A 23 8.73 -1.86 2.80
CA ILE A 23 9.27 -0.49 2.93
C ILE A 23 8.33 0.52 2.28
N VAL A 24 7.86 0.22 1.07
CA VAL A 24 6.98 1.08 0.29
C VAL A 24 5.63 1.22 0.97
N ALA A 25 4.98 0.10 1.31
CA ALA A 25 3.71 0.10 2.01
C ALA A 25 3.81 0.80 3.38
N GLY A 26 4.90 0.58 4.12
CA GLY A 26 5.14 1.25 5.39
C GLY A 26 5.32 2.77 5.27
N SER A 27 5.94 3.22 4.17
CA SER A 27 6.13 4.65 3.89
C SER A 27 4.82 5.33 3.52
N ALA A 28 4.04 4.75 2.60
CA ALA A 28 2.72 5.28 2.23
C ALA A 28 1.72 5.24 3.40
N ALA A 29 1.71 4.16 4.18
CA ALA A 29 0.86 4.06 5.37
C ALA A 29 1.18 5.15 6.42
N ARG A 30 2.45 5.56 6.51
CA ARG A 30 2.86 6.65 7.39
C ARG A 30 2.33 8.00 6.91
N GLU A 31 2.34 8.25 5.61
CA GLU A 31 1.81 9.49 5.02
C GLU A 31 0.31 9.60 5.28
N GLU A 32 -0.47 8.57 4.96
CA GLU A 32 -1.91 8.53 5.28
C GLU A 32 -2.20 8.71 6.77
N PHE A 33 -1.37 8.12 7.63
CA PHE A 33 -1.52 8.28 9.07
C PHE A 33 -1.30 9.73 9.52
N ILE A 34 -0.32 10.43 8.94
CA ILE A 34 -0.04 11.85 9.21
C ILE A 34 -1.19 12.73 8.69
N ASP A 35 -1.78 12.36 7.56
CA ASP A 35 -2.93 13.06 6.95
C ASP A 35 -4.25 12.80 7.69
N GLY A 36 -4.22 11.99 8.75
CA GLY A 36 -5.36 11.77 9.66
C GLY A 36 -6.37 10.73 9.17
N VAL A 37 -5.99 9.88 8.22
CA VAL A 37 -6.84 8.78 7.74
C VAL A 37 -7.10 7.79 8.89
N GLU A 38 -8.32 7.25 8.94
CA GLU A 38 -8.70 6.29 9.97
C GLU A 38 -7.84 5.01 9.88
N LYS A 39 -7.19 4.62 10.98
CA LYS A 39 -6.23 3.50 11.04
C LYS A 39 -6.68 2.21 10.36
N TYR A 40 -7.97 1.89 10.43
CA TYR A 40 -8.50 0.65 9.85
C TYR A 40 -8.65 0.69 8.33
N LYS A 41 -8.56 1.87 7.69
CA LYS A 41 -8.61 2.08 6.25
C LYS A 41 -7.23 2.19 5.61
N ILE A 42 -6.22 2.59 6.39
CA ILE A 42 -4.89 2.93 5.86
C ILE A 42 -4.30 1.81 5.00
N MET A 43 -4.29 0.58 5.52
CA MET A 43 -3.71 -0.54 4.77
C MET A 43 -4.53 -0.90 3.53
N ASP A 44 -5.87 -0.75 3.59
CA ASP A 44 -6.73 -1.01 2.43
C ASP A 44 -6.45 0.02 1.32
N ASN A 45 -6.31 1.30 1.67
CA ASN A 45 -5.94 2.37 0.75
C ASN A 45 -4.56 2.13 0.13
N VAL A 46 -3.55 1.89 0.97
CA VAL A 46 -2.17 1.64 0.51
C VAL A 46 -2.10 0.44 -0.44
N PHE A 47 -2.84 -0.64 -0.15
CA PHE A 47 -2.88 -1.79 -1.05
C PHE A 47 -3.59 -1.47 -2.36
N GLU A 48 -4.67 -0.68 -2.33
CA GLU A 48 -5.33 -0.20 -3.55
C GLU A 48 -4.38 0.66 -4.40
N GLU A 49 -3.64 1.59 -3.80
CA GLU A 49 -2.65 2.43 -4.48
C GLU A 49 -1.52 1.60 -5.13
N ILE A 50 -1.01 0.58 -4.44
CA ILE A 50 0.00 -0.35 -5.01
C ILE A 50 -0.57 -1.07 -6.22
N MET A 51 -1.80 -1.59 -6.11
CA MET A 51 -2.44 -2.32 -7.20
C MET A 51 -2.73 -1.43 -8.42
N ASN A 52 -3.01 -0.15 -8.19
CA ASN A 52 -3.24 0.86 -9.23
C ASN A 52 -1.95 1.47 -9.79
N ASP A 53 -0.77 1.05 -9.33
CA ASP A 53 0.53 1.66 -9.67
C ASP A 53 0.61 3.17 -9.33
N GLU A 54 -0.14 3.62 -8.31
CA GLU A 54 -0.24 5.02 -7.89
C GLU A 54 0.81 5.42 -6.84
N ILE A 55 1.49 4.45 -6.22
CA ILE A 55 2.60 4.77 -5.31
C ILE A 55 3.81 5.27 -6.12
N LEU A 56 4.00 6.58 -6.09
CA LEU A 56 5.21 7.23 -6.55
C LEU A 56 6.33 6.91 -5.55
N LEU A 57 7.19 5.94 -5.88
CA LEU A 57 8.49 5.74 -5.22
C LEU A 57 9.27 7.07 -5.22
N HIS A 58 9.08 7.89 -4.20
CA HIS A 58 9.87 9.09 -3.96
C HIS A 58 11.22 8.64 -3.41
N ASN A 59 12.08 8.16 -4.31
CA ASN A 59 13.52 8.14 -4.07
C ASN A 59 13.97 9.60 -3.99
N LYS A 60 14.02 10.14 -2.77
CA LYS A 60 14.77 11.36 -2.44
C LYS A 60 16.14 10.99 -1.89
#